data_AF-A0A2W1L250-F1
#
_entry.id   AF-A0A2W1L250-F1
#
_cell.length_a   1.000
_cell.length_b   1.000
_cell.length_c   1.000
_cell.angle_alpha   90.00
_cell.angle_beta   90.00
_cell.angle_gamma   90.00
#
_symmetry.space_group_name_H-M   'P 1'
#
loop_
_entity.id
_entity.type
_entity.pdbx_description
1 polymer ?
#
loop_
_entity_poly.entity_id
_entity_poly.type
_entity_poly.pdbx_seq_one_letter_code
_entity_poly.pdbx_strand_id
1 'polypeptide(L)'
;MMPFAEDNLLRRFVNARDVIRNLWGEDMKDKKNEKPRTLFILFISIVVLFFIYTSYKQNVIDQDTLVLFVYEDKNEPDKDEILIKGITLVSFNPRHERFHITKYPTYILMNSKSEEIEIISNEISDIKEYMNKR
;
A
#
# COMPACT_ATOMS: atom_id res chain seq x y z
N MET A 1 56.61 -6.15 -3.16
CA MET A 1 56.50 -5.61 -4.53
C MET A 1 55.84 -6.66 -5.40
N MET A 2 54.56 -6.49 -5.74
CA MET A 2 53.80 -7.35 -6.65
C MET A 2 52.91 -6.46 -7.52
N PRO A 3 53.09 -6.43 -8.85
CA PRO A 3 52.13 -5.87 -9.78
C PRO A 3 51.49 -7.01 -10.57
N PHE A 4 50.29 -7.48 -10.20
CA PHE A 4 49.61 -8.56 -10.93
C PHE A 4 48.07 -8.48 -10.86
N ALA A 5 47.50 -7.27 -10.90
CA ALA A 5 46.04 -7.08 -10.93
C ALA A 5 45.50 -6.39 -12.20
N GLU A 6 46.33 -5.71 -12.98
CA GLU A 6 45.85 -4.89 -14.11
C GLU A 6 45.67 -5.67 -15.41
N ASP A 7 46.44 -6.74 -15.65
CA ASP A 7 46.39 -7.51 -16.90
C ASP A 7 45.10 -8.31 -17.09
N ASN A 8 44.42 -8.66 -15.99
CA ASN A 8 43.19 -9.48 -16.05
C ASN A 8 41.94 -8.64 -16.37
N LEU A 9 41.95 -7.35 -16.06
CA LEU A 9 40.84 -6.44 -16.37
C LEU A 9 40.88 -6.01 -17.84
N LEU A 10 42.05 -5.64 -18.35
CA LEU A 10 42.21 -5.25 -19.75
C LEU A 10 41.84 -6.39 -20.72
N ARG A 11 42.20 -7.64 -20.40
CA ARG A 11 41.81 -8.81 -21.20
C ARG A 11 40.29 -9.04 -21.22
N ARG A 12 39.59 -8.74 -20.12
CA ARG A 12 38.13 -8.83 -20.01
C ARG A 12 37.42 -7.72 -20.79
N PHE A 13 37.97 -6.51 -20.81
CA PHE A 13 37.42 -5.41 -21.62
C PHE A 13 37.62 -5.61 -23.12
N VAL A 14 38.76 -6.17 -23.55
CA VAL A 14 39.00 -6.53 -24.96
C VAL A 14 38.03 -7.62 -25.41
N ASN A 15 37.84 -8.67 -24.60
CA ASN A 15 36.84 -9.70 -24.90
C ASN A 15 35.41 -9.15 -24.90
N ALA A 16 35.03 -8.24 -23.99
CA ALA A 16 33.70 -7.63 -24.00
C ALA A 16 33.48 -6.75 -25.24
N ARG A 17 34.50 -6.00 -25.68
CA ARG A 17 34.42 -5.16 -26.88
C ARG A 17 34.29 -6.01 -28.15
N ASP A 18 35.02 -7.11 -28.25
CA ASP A 18 34.94 -8.00 -29.41
C ASP A 18 33.65 -8.83 -29.43
N VAL A 19 33.10 -9.19 -28.26
CA VAL A 19 31.76 -9.77 -28.14
C VAL A 19 30.68 -8.77 -28.56
N ILE A 20 30.80 -7.49 -28.16
CA ILE A 20 29.87 -6.43 -28.59
C ILE A 20 30.03 -6.17 -30.10
N ARG A 21 31.25 -6.23 -30.64
CA ARG A 21 31.48 -6.07 -32.08
C ARG A 21 30.95 -7.24 -32.89
N ASN A 22 31.02 -8.47 -32.38
CA ASN A 22 30.40 -9.65 -33.02
C ASN A 22 28.87 -9.66 -32.87
N LEU A 23 28.31 -9.05 -31.81
CA LEU A 23 26.86 -8.87 -31.67
C LEU A 23 26.28 -7.75 -32.55
N TRP A 24 27.11 -6.83 -33.04
CA TRP A 24 26.70 -5.67 -33.83
C TRP A 24 27.24 -5.66 -35.27
N GLY A 25 28.15 -6.58 -35.61
CA GLY A 25 29.00 -6.50 -36.81
C GLY A 25 28.67 -7.45 -37.95
N GLU A 26 27.77 -8.41 -37.79
CA GLU A 26 27.27 -9.23 -38.90
C GLU A 26 25.75 -9.07 -39.01
N ASP A 27 25.29 -8.84 -40.24
CA ASP A 27 23.90 -8.67 -40.69
C ASP A 27 23.24 -7.29 -40.56
N MET A 28 24.01 -6.22 -40.80
CA MET A 28 23.47 -5.03 -41.48
C MET A 28 23.48 -5.17 -43.00
N LYS A 29 23.04 -6.33 -43.51
CA LYS A 29 22.57 -6.47 -44.89
C LYS A 29 21.24 -7.21 -44.87
N ASP A 30 20.23 -6.50 -45.32
CA ASP A 30 18.93 -7.02 -45.75
C ASP A 30 18.03 -7.62 -44.66
N LYS A 31 17.18 -6.76 -44.08
CA LYS A 31 15.74 -6.73 -44.41
C LYS A 31 14.96 -5.92 -43.37
N LYS A 32 14.06 -5.08 -43.89
CA LYS A 32 12.84 -4.56 -43.25
C LYS A 32 12.43 -5.39 -42.04
N ASN A 33 12.48 -4.82 -40.83
CA ASN A 33 11.62 -5.20 -39.69
C ASN A 33 11.87 -4.24 -38.52
N GLU A 34 11.33 -3.02 -38.59
CA GLU A 34 11.33 -2.00 -37.53
C GLU A 34 10.49 -2.36 -36.28
N LYS A 35 10.11 -3.63 -36.13
CA LYS A 35 9.15 -4.11 -35.11
C LYS A 35 9.73 -4.48 -33.73
N PRO A 36 11.00 -4.88 -33.53
CA PRO A 36 11.44 -5.39 -32.23
C PRO A 36 11.72 -4.28 -31.19
N ARG A 37 12.09 -3.06 -31.61
CA ARG A 37 12.42 -1.95 -30.69
C ARG A 37 11.17 -1.29 -30.07
N THR A 38 10.11 -1.12 -30.84
CA THR A 38 8.83 -0.58 -30.35
C THR A 38 8.17 -1.53 -29.36
N LEU A 39 8.17 -2.84 -29.62
CA LEU A 39 7.66 -3.84 -28.69
C LEU A 39 8.42 -3.85 -27.36
N PHE A 40 9.74 -3.68 -27.40
CA PHE A 40 10.57 -3.63 -26.20
C PHE A 40 10.29 -2.39 -25.33
N ILE A 41 10.15 -1.22 -25.94
CA ILE A 41 9.78 0.03 -25.22
C ILE A 41 8.37 -0.08 -24.62
N LEU A 42 7.43 -0.67 -25.38
CA LEU A 42 6.05 -0.84 -24.94
C LEU A 42 5.96 -1.81 -23.75
N PHE A 43 6.77 -2.86 -23.74
CA PHE A 43 6.90 -3.78 -22.61
C PHE A 43 7.44 -3.07 -21.35
N ILE A 44 8.50 -2.27 -21.47
CA ILE A 44 9.05 -1.50 -20.34
C ILE A 44 8.01 -0.52 -19.79
N SER A 45 7.28 0.19 -20.65
CA SER A 45 6.22 1.11 -20.21
C SER A 45 5.10 0.40 -19.45
N ILE A 46 4.69 -0.81 -19.87
CA ILE A 46 3.68 -1.61 -19.16
C ILE A 46 4.20 -2.02 -17.78
N VAL A 47 5.45 -2.48 -17.68
CA VAL A 47 6.05 -2.89 -16.40
C VAL A 47 6.16 -1.70 -15.44
N VAL A 48 6.57 -0.53 -15.93
CA VAL A 48 6.64 0.70 -15.12
C VAL A 48 5.25 1.15 -14.68
N LEU A 49 4.24 1.15 -15.57
CA LEU A 49 2.86 1.45 -15.21
C LEU A 49 2.30 0.47 -14.17
N PHE A 50 2.62 -0.81 -14.32
CA PHE A 50 2.21 -1.85 -13.38
C PHE A 50 2.83 -1.60 -12.00
N PHE A 51 4.12 -1.26 -11.94
CA PHE A 51 4.82 -0.97 -10.69
C PHE A 51 4.25 0.29 -9.99
N ILE A 52 3.95 1.34 -10.77
CA ILE A 52 3.29 2.55 -10.25
C ILE A 52 1.89 2.20 -9.72
N TYR A 53 1.12 1.39 -10.45
CA TYR A 53 -0.22 0.97 -10.05
C TYR A 53 -0.20 0.13 -8.76
N THR A 54 0.72 -0.83 -8.64
CA THR A 54 0.86 -1.65 -7.44
C THR A 54 1.34 -0.82 -6.25
N SER A 55 2.31 0.08 -6.42
CA SER A 55 2.76 0.97 -5.34
C SER A 55 1.67 1.96 -4.91
N TYR A 56 0.85 2.47 -5.85
CA TYR A 56 -0.27 3.34 -5.51
C TYR A 56 -1.34 2.58 -4.72
N LYS A 57 -1.67 1.35 -5.12
CA LYS A 57 -2.59 0.46 -4.38
C LYS A 57 -2.08 0.17 -2.96
N GLN A 58 -0.78 -0.08 -2.79
CA GLN A 58 -0.20 -0.36 -1.48
C GLN A 58 -0.32 0.84 -0.53
N ASN A 59 -0.07 2.06 -1.01
CA ASN A 59 -0.11 3.27 -0.18
C ASN A 59 -1.52 3.71 0.24
N VAL A 60 -2.57 3.31 -0.49
CA VAL A 60 -3.96 3.64 -0.12
C VAL A 60 -4.47 2.73 1.00
N ILE A 61 -3.88 1.54 1.18
CA ILE A 61 -4.29 0.54 2.18
C ILE A 61 -3.71 0.84 3.58
N ASP A 62 -2.79 1.80 3.70
CA ASP A 62 -2.16 2.18 4.98
C ASP A 62 -2.89 3.28 5.76
N GLN A 63 -4.09 3.69 5.34
CA GLN A 63 -4.90 4.60 6.15
C GLN A 63 -5.52 3.82 7.32
N ASP A 64 -5.12 4.18 8.55
CA ASP A 64 -5.71 3.72 9.82
C ASP A 64 -7.23 3.87 9.75
N THR A 65 -7.91 2.76 9.46
CA THR A 65 -9.35 2.77 9.24
C THR A 65 -10.01 2.56 10.59
N LEU A 66 -10.49 3.64 11.22
CA LEU A 66 -11.16 3.58 12.51
C LEU A 66 -12.63 3.25 12.35
N VAL A 67 -13.10 2.32 13.16
CA VAL A 67 -14.48 1.83 13.19
C VAL A 67 -15.04 2.08 14.58
N LEU A 68 -16.17 2.77 14.65
CA LEU A 68 -16.91 3.00 15.88
C LEU A 68 -18.09 2.06 15.96
N PHE A 69 -18.11 1.22 16.98
CA PHE A 69 -19.26 0.41 17.35
C PHE A 69 -20.07 1.12 18.43
N VAL A 70 -21.34 1.36 18.16
CA VAL A 70 -22.27 2.04 19.06
C VAL A 70 -23.30 1.02 19.52
N TYR A 71 -23.35 0.79 20.82
CA TYR A 71 -24.35 -0.07 21.43
C TYR A 71 -25.32 0.76 22.26
N GLU A 72 -26.59 0.73 21.92
CA GLU A 72 -27.65 1.52 22.56
C GLU A 72 -28.94 0.69 22.69
N ASP A 73 -29.71 0.89 23.76
CA ASP A 73 -30.88 0.04 24.07
C ASP A 73 -32.05 0.28 23.10
N LYS A 74 -32.57 1.51 23.00
CA LYS A 74 -33.80 1.78 22.23
C LYS A 74 -33.88 3.12 21.52
N ASN A 75 -32.97 4.05 21.81
CA ASN A 75 -32.92 5.30 21.07
C ASN A 75 -32.04 5.08 19.84
N GLU A 76 -32.51 5.51 18.68
CA GLU A 76 -31.59 5.74 17.58
C GLU A 76 -30.69 6.89 18.03
N PRO A 77 -29.37 6.68 18.11
CA PRO A 77 -28.51 7.78 18.46
C PRO A 77 -28.61 8.84 17.38
N ASP A 78 -28.56 10.09 17.79
CA ASP A 78 -28.57 11.21 16.87
C ASP A 78 -27.34 11.08 15.95
N LYS A 79 -27.60 10.84 14.66
CA LYS A 79 -26.53 10.60 13.67
C LYS A 79 -25.60 11.81 13.56
N ASP A 80 -26.13 13.00 13.82
CA ASP A 80 -25.35 14.23 13.83
C ASP A 80 -24.44 14.32 15.06
N GLU A 81 -24.81 13.67 16.17
CA GLU A 81 -24.01 13.65 17.39
C GLU A 81 -22.79 12.72 17.28
N ILE A 82 -22.87 11.67 16.44
CA ILE A 82 -21.81 10.68 16.24
C ILE A 82 -20.92 11.00 15.04
N LEU A 83 -21.14 12.12 14.35
CA LEU A 83 -20.30 12.52 13.23
C LEU A 83 -18.92 13.01 13.74
N ILE A 84 -18.03 12.05 14.00
CA ILE A 84 -16.68 12.32 14.52
C ILE A 84 -15.68 12.23 13.37
N LYS A 85 -14.95 13.34 13.14
CA LYS A 85 -13.95 13.44 12.10
C LYS A 85 -12.84 12.41 12.30
N GLY A 86 -12.50 11.65 11.26
CA GLY A 86 -11.46 10.62 11.30
C GLY A 86 -11.97 9.19 11.51
N ILE A 87 -13.26 9.00 11.82
CA ILE A 87 -13.89 7.68 11.87
C ILE A 87 -14.40 7.32 10.47
N THR A 88 -13.99 6.17 9.95
CA THR A 88 -14.35 5.73 8.59
C THR A 88 -15.71 5.05 8.56
N LEU A 89 -16.06 4.32 9.63
CA LEU A 89 -17.30 3.55 9.69
C LEU A 89 -17.91 3.63 11.10
N VAL A 90 -19.22 3.83 11.16
CA VAL A 90 -19.99 3.74 12.39
C VAL A 90 -20.99 2.59 12.24
N SER A 91 -21.01 1.68 13.20
CA SER A 91 -21.87 0.51 13.21
C SER A 91 -22.73 0.49 14.47
N PHE A 92 -24.04 0.37 14.28
CA PHE A 92 -25.05 0.47 15.35
C PHE A 92 -25.56 -0.91 15.75
N ASN A 93 -25.49 -1.21 17.04
CA ASN A 93 -25.86 -2.49 17.65
C ASN A 93 -25.47 -3.72 16.82
N PRO A 94 -24.21 -3.82 16.34
CA PRO A 94 -23.82 -4.97 15.54
C PRO A 94 -23.85 -6.22 16.39
N ARG A 95 -24.30 -7.33 15.79
CA ARG A 95 -24.17 -8.65 16.41
C ARG A 95 -22.72 -9.09 16.29
N HIS A 96 -21.89 -8.64 17.22
CA HIS A 96 -20.47 -8.96 17.26
C HIS A 96 -20.20 -9.99 18.36
N GLU A 97 -19.74 -11.18 18.00
CA GLU A 97 -19.51 -12.29 18.96
C GLU A 97 -18.42 -11.98 20.00
N ARG A 98 -17.55 -10.99 19.72
CA ARG A 98 -16.45 -10.59 20.59
C ARG A 98 -16.86 -9.65 21.72
N PHE A 99 -17.98 -8.93 21.59
CA PHE A 99 -18.37 -7.89 22.53
C PHE A 99 -19.57 -8.33 23.38
N HIS A 100 -19.32 -8.58 24.66
CA HIS A 100 -20.36 -8.84 25.65
C HIS A 100 -20.73 -7.52 26.34
N ILE A 101 -21.72 -6.83 25.77
CA ILE A 101 -22.16 -5.53 26.27
C ILE A 101 -23.08 -5.72 27.48
N THR A 102 -22.65 -5.25 28.64
CA THR A 102 -23.41 -5.35 29.90
C THR A 102 -24.06 -4.04 30.33
N LYS A 103 -23.73 -2.93 29.65
CA LYS A 103 -24.23 -1.58 29.95
C LYS A 103 -24.49 -0.82 28.66
N TYR A 104 -25.50 0.05 28.68
CA TYR A 104 -25.88 0.90 27.55
C TYR A 104 -26.01 2.37 28.03
N PRO A 105 -25.64 3.37 27.19
CA PRO A 105 -24.95 3.21 25.90
C PRO A 105 -23.48 2.81 26.10
N THR A 106 -22.89 2.10 25.13
CA THR A 106 -21.46 1.76 25.08
C THR A 106 -20.90 2.03 23.69
N TYR A 107 -19.82 2.79 23.64
CA TYR A 107 -19.08 3.17 22.44
C TYR A 107 -17.72 2.49 22.44
N ILE A 108 -17.39 1.80 21.35
CA ILE A 108 -16.12 1.08 21.20
C ILE A 108 -15.47 1.56 19.91
N LEU A 109 -14.32 2.21 20.03
CA LEU A 109 -13.49 2.58 18.89
C LEU A 109 -12.44 1.49 18.66
N MET A 110 -12.36 1.00 17.43
CA MET A 110 -11.44 -0.07 17.04
C MET A 110 -10.74 0.30 15.73
N ASN A 111 -9.46 -0.05 15.62
CA ASN A 111 -8.75 0.01 14.36
C ASN A 111 -9.10 -1.24 13.53
N SER A 112 -9.69 -1.05 12.36
CA SER A 112 -10.12 -2.14 11.46
C SER A 112 -8.96 -3.00 10.99
N LYS A 113 -7.75 -2.43 10.87
CA LYS A 113 -6.57 -3.10 10.34
C LYS A 113 -5.86 -3.97 11.38
N SER A 114 -5.69 -3.45 12.60
CA SER A 114 -5.06 -4.20 13.70
C SER A 114 -6.06 -5.03 14.51
N GLU A 115 -7.36 -4.81 14.32
CA GLU A 115 -8.43 -5.30 15.20
C GLU A 115 -8.24 -4.91 16.68
N GLU A 116 -7.42 -3.88 16.95
CA GLU A 116 -7.12 -3.40 18.29
C GLU A 116 -8.18 -2.40 18.75
N ILE A 117 -8.65 -2.58 19.98
CA ILE A 117 -9.57 -1.65 20.62
C ILE A 117 -8.77 -0.45 21.12
N GLU A 118 -9.07 0.73 20.60
CA GLU A 118 -8.39 1.97 20.98
C GLU A 118 -8.99 2.58 22.25
N ILE A 119 -10.33 2.58 22.35
CA ILE A 119 -11.04 3.10 23.51
C ILE A 119 -12.44 2.48 23.64
N ILE A 120 -12.87 2.26 24.89
CA ILE A 120 -14.24 1.91 25.25
C ILE A 120 -14.73 2.97 26.23
N SER A 121 -15.88 3.58 25.95
CA SER A 121 -16.53 4.49 26.89
C SER A 121 -18.05 4.36 26.86
N ASN A 122 -18.71 4.79 27.92
CA ASN A 122 -20.16 4.97 27.98
C ASN A 122 -20.60 6.37 27.55
N GLU A 123 -19.65 7.30 27.32
CA GLU A 123 -19.92 8.67 26.91
C GLU A 123 -19.29 8.97 25.54
N ILE A 124 -20.06 9.57 24.63
CA ILE A 124 -19.58 9.94 23.29
C ILE A 124 -18.54 11.08 23.34
N SER A 125 -18.58 11.90 24.40
CA SER A 125 -17.60 12.96 24.69
C SER A 125 -16.18 12.40 24.81
N ASP A 126 -16.01 11.25 25.45
CA ASP A 126 -14.69 10.63 25.64
C ASP A 126 -14.09 10.19 24.30
N ILE A 127 -14.94 9.66 23.40
CA ILE A 127 -14.51 9.29 22.05
C ILE A 127 -14.09 10.53 21.26
N LYS A 128 -14.86 11.63 21.36
CA LYS A 128 -14.52 12.91 20.73
C LYS A 128 -13.21 13.47 21.28
N GLU A 129 -13.01 13.42 22.59
CA GLU A 129 -11.78 13.89 23.24
C GLU A 129 -10.57 13.04 22.82
N TYR A 130 -10.73 11.72 22.76
CA TYR A 130 -9.70 10.81 22.26
C TYR A 130 -9.31 11.15 20.82
N MET A 131 -10.30 11.34 19.94
CA MET A 131 -10.07 11.69 18.54
C MET A 131 -9.45 13.07 18.35
N ASN A 132 -9.70 14.04 19.25
CA ASN A 132 -9.09 15.36 19.19
C ASN A 132 -7.62 15.39 19.66
N LYS A 133 -7.19 14.41 20.45
CA LYS A 133 -5.80 14.32 20.97
C LYS A 133 -4.85 13.57 20.02
N ARG A 134 -5.39 12.82 19.06
CA ARG A 134 -4.65 12.09 18.04
C ARG A 134 -4.27 12.99 16.86
#